data_AF-A0AA38IWL3-F1
#
_entry.id   AF-A0AA38IWL3-F1
#
_cell.length_a   1.000
_cell.length_b   1.000
_cell.length_c   1.000
_cell.angle_alpha   90.00
_cell.angle_beta   90.00
_cell.angle_gamma   90.00
#
_symmetry.space_group_name_H-M   'P 1'
#
loop_
_entity.id
_entity.type
_entity.pdbx_description
1 polymer ?
#
loop_
_entity_poly.entity_id
_entity_poly.type
_entity_poly.pdbx_seq_one_letter_code
_entity_poly.pdbx_strand_id
1 'polypeptide(L)'
;MATITVTDKSKVKNKEKDLKEATTSKDLDEVLHNVKKIDNTCSFVKCKKRTNDFAIECKYCKGRFCPTHGLPEIHGCGDAVRKDEKQRYLHPNTKLTEEKHSQAQTKLNMKLKQMQQERKSKQGFTNKKGKQ
;
A
#
# COMPACT_ATOMS: atom_id res chain seq x y z
N MET A 1 1.85 10.23 -4.80
CA MET A 1 2.41 9.33 -3.76
C MET A 1 1.62 8.03 -3.80
N ALA A 2 2.28 6.89 -4.05
CA ALA A 2 1.60 5.60 -4.14
C ALA A 2 1.05 5.22 -2.76
N THR A 3 -0.28 5.18 -2.63
CA THR A 3 -0.95 4.70 -1.43
C THR A 3 -0.68 3.20 -1.31
N ILE A 4 0.23 2.81 -0.41
CA ILE A 4 0.53 1.41 -0.15
C ILE A 4 -0.73 0.78 0.45
N THR A 5 -1.41 -0.03 -0.35
CA THR A 5 -2.55 -0.82 0.10
C THR A 5 -2.04 -1.87 1.08
N VAL A 6 -2.38 -1.68 2.36
CA VAL A 6 -2.00 -2.60 3.43
C VAL A 6 -2.66 -3.96 3.17
N THR A 7 -1.87 -5.02 3.22
CA THR A 7 -2.28 -6.41 2.94
C THR A 7 -2.68 -7.16 4.21
N ASP A 8 -3.52 -8.19 4.04
CA ASP A 8 -3.75 -9.21 5.05
C ASP A 8 -2.47 -10.02 5.31
N LYS A 9 -1.88 -9.82 6.49
CA LYS A 9 -0.63 -10.47 6.91
C LYS A 9 -0.80 -11.93 7.34
N SER A 10 -1.96 -12.54 7.11
CA SER A 10 -2.35 -13.85 7.67
C SER A 10 -1.42 -15.00 7.32
N LYS A 11 -0.70 -14.94 6.18
CA LYS A 11 0.22 -15.99 5.72
C LYS A 11 1.71 -15.61 5.82
N VAL A 12 2.01 -14.44 6.39
CA VAL A 12 3.38 -13.98 6.63
C VAL A 12 3.75 -14.26 8.09
N LYS A 13 4.92 -14.85 8.32
CA LYS A 13 5.45 -15.10 9.66
C LYS A 13 5.66 -13.77 10.39
N ASN A 14 5.10 -13.64 11.59
CA ASN A 14 5.53 -12.62 12.51
C ASN A 14 6.81 -13.09 13.22
N LYS A 15 7.95 -12.50 12.85
CA LYS A 15 9.27 -12.82 13.41
C LYS A 15 9.61 -12.03 14.69
N GLU A 16 8.70 -11.19 15.20
CA GLU A 16 8.98 -10.33 16.36
C GLU A 16 9.34 -11.12 17.62
N LYS A 17 8.75 -12.31 17.81
CA LYS A 17 9.07 -13.18 18.96
C LYS A 17 10.45 -13.82 18.79
N ASP A 18 10.72 -14.38 17.62
CA ASP A 18 12.01 -15.01 17.29
C ASP A 18 13.16 -14.00 17.36
N LEU A 19 12.93 -12.75 16.93
CA LEU A 19 13.90 -11.66 17.02
C LEU A 19 14.21 -11.27 18.47
N LYS A 20 13.19 -11.20 19.34
CA LYS A 20 13.38 -10.90 20.77
C LYS A 20 14.18 -11.99 21.47
N GLU A 21 13.87 -13.24 21.17
CA GLU A 21 14.62 -14.39 21.71
C GLU A 21 16.08 -14.37 21.24
N ALA A 22 16.32 -14.08 19.95
CA ALA A 22 17.67 -13.98 19.39
C ALA A 22 18.53 -12.85 19.99
N THR A 23 17.93 -11.81 20.56
CA THR A 23 18.64 -10.68 21.20
C THR A 23 18.87 -10.84 22.70
N THR A 24 18.51 -11.99 23.28
CA THR A 24 18.58 -12.20 24.74
C THR A 24 20.00 -12.52 25.22
N SER A 25 20.89 -13.01 24.34
CA SER A 25 22.27 -13.34 24.71
C SER A 25 23.15 -12.09 24.85
N LYS A 26 24.17 -12.17 25.71
CA LYS A 26 25.13 -11.08 25.98
C LYS A 26 26.31 -11.07 25.00
N ASP A 27 26.47 -12.14 24.22
CA ASP A 27 27.54 -12.29 23.24
C ASP A 27 27.08 -11.75 21.87
N LEU A 28 27.74 -10.68 21.42
CA LEU A 28 27.38 -9.96 20.20
C LEU A 28 27.43 -10.85 18.94
N ASP A 29 28.45 -11.71 18.84
CA ASP A 29 28.61 -12.62 17.70
C ASP A 29 27.47 -13.64 17.60
N GLU A 30 26.98 -14.11 18.74
CA GLU A 30 25.87 -15.05 18.80
C GLU A 30 24.56 -14.38 18.36
N VAL A 31 24.30 -13.17 18.85
CA VAL A 31 23.14 -12.37 18.44
C VAL A 31 23.16 -12.12 16.93
N LEU A 32 24.30 -11.67 16.39
CA LEU A 32 24.45 -11.39 14.96
C LEU A 32 24.19 -12.63 14.10
N HIS A 33 24.70 -13.79 14.52
CA HIS A 33 24.48 -15.04 13.83
C HIS A 33 23.01 -15.49 13.86
N ASN A 34 22.33 -15.33 15.00
CA ASN A 34 20.93 -15.70 15.17
C ASN A 34 19.99 -14.77 14.37
N VAL A 35 20.23 -13.46 14.39
CA VAL A 35 19.49 -12.49 13.55
C VAL A 35 19.68 -12.82 12.07
N LYS A 36 20.92 -13.09 11.64
CA LYS A 36 21.21 -13.46 10.24
C LYS A 36 20.48 -14.73 9.81
N LYS A 37 20.35 -15.74 10.69
CA LYS A 37 19.56 -16.95 10.40
C LYS A 37 18.07 -16.64 10.21
N ILE A 38 17.51 -15.78 11.05
CA ILE A 38 16.09 -15.40 11.00
C ILE A 38 15.80 -14.63 9.71
N ASP A 39 16.69 -13.71 9.33
CA ASP A 39 16.56 -12.91 8.10
C ASP A 39 16.71 -13.76 6.84
N ASN A 40 17.63 -14.73 6.86
CA ASN A 40 17.88 -15.65 5.75
C ASN A 40 16.87 -16.81 5.65
N THR A 41 15.77 -16.75 6.39
CA THR A 41 14.71 -17.77 6.33
C THR A 41 13.46 -17.19 5.69
N CYS A 42 12.83 -18.00 4.81
CA CYS A 42 11.59 -17.64 4.14
C CYS A 42 10.50 -17.22 5.14
N SER A 43 9.86 -16.08 4.85
CA SER A 43 8.85 -15.45 5.71
C SER A 43 7.45 -16.07 5.57
N PHE A 44 7.30 -17.19 4.85
CA PHE A 44 6.03 -17.92 4.74
C PHE A 44 5.85 -18.88 5.92
N VAL A 45 4.66 -18.89 6.55
CA VAL A 45 4.38 -19.61 7.83
C VAL A 45 4.82 -21.07 7.80
N LYS A 46 4.56 -21.80 6.71
CA LYS A 46 4.88 -23.23 6.60
C LYS A 46 6.27 -23.53 6.03
N CYS A 47 7.02 -22.53 5.56
CA CYS A 47 8.29 -22.74 4.89
C CYS A 47 9.48 -22.51 5.82
N LYS A 48 10.44 -23.45 5.86
CA LYS A 48 11.72 -23.31 6.58
C LYS A 48 12.94 -23.28 5.63
N LYS A 49 12.71 -23.04 4.34
CA LYS A 49 13.80 -22.95 3.34
C LYS A 49 14.65 -21.70 3.60
N ARG A 50 15.97 -21.88 3.47
CA ARG A 50 16.94 -20.76 3.49
C ARG A 50 16.83 -19.98 2.19
N THR A 51 16.93 -18.66 2.30
CA THR A 51 16.85 -17.68 1.22
C THR A 51 18.14 -16.85 1.16
N ASN A 52 19.28 -17.49 1.42
CA ASN A 52 20.57 -16.83 1.57
C ASN A 52 21.08 -16.30 0.21
N ASP A 53 20.98 -17.13 -0.83
CA ASP A 53 21.51 -16.79 -2.16
C ASP A 53 20.47 -16.11 -3.04
N PHE A 54 19.23 -16.59 -2.98
CA PHE A 54 18.12 -16.06 -3.77
C PHE A 54 16.90 -15.81 -2.88
N ALA A 55 16.53 -14.55 -2.75
CA ALA A 55 15.34 -14.11 -2.05
C ALA A 55 14.52 -13.18 -2.96
N ILE A 56 13.21 -13.41 -3.00
CA ILE A 56 12.26 -12.50 -3.64
C ILE A 56 11.63 -11.66 -2.53
N GLU A 57 11.72 -10.35 -2.66
CA GLU A 57 11.11 -9.39 -1.75
C GLU A 57 9.76 -8.92 -2.28
N CYS A 58 8.74 -9.01 -1.43
CA CYS A 58 7.41 -8.52 -1.78
C CYS A 58 7.28 -7.01 -1.50
N LYS A 59 6.83 -6.23 -2.49
CA LYS A 59 6.64 -4.77 -2.36
C LYS A 59 5.59 -4.37 -1.32
N TYR A 60 4.64 -5.26 -1.03
CA TYR A 60 3.48 -4.97 -0.16
C TYR A 60 3.74 -5.32 1.30
N CYS A 61 4.28 -6.52 1.57
CA CYS A 61 4.56 -6.96 2.94
C CYS A 61 6.04 -6.86 3.34
N LYS A 62 6.93 -6.50 2.41
CA LYS A 62 8.39 -6.38 2.60
C LYS A 62 9.06 -7.65 3.17
N GLY A 63 8.38 -8.79 3.06
CA GLY A 63 8.93 -10.09 3.46
C GLY A 63 9.88 -10.66 2.42
N ARG A 64 10.90 -11.38 2.88
CA ARG A 64 11.79 -12.21 2.04
C ARG A 64 11.21 -13.61 1.87
N PHE A 65 11.12 -14.08 0.63
CA PHE A 65 10.56 -15.38 0.28
C PHE A 65 11.49 -16.19 -0.62
N CYS A 66 11.39 -17.53 -0.55
CA CYS A 66 12.05 -18.42 -1.49
C CYS A 66 11.35 -18.39 -2.86
N PRO A 67 12.00 -18.82 -3.96
CA PRO A 67 11.42 -18.78 -5.30
C PRO A 67 10.05 -19.47 -5.41
N THR A 68 9.79 -20.50 -4.60
CA THR A 68 8.48 -21.20 -4.58
C THR A 68 7.35 -20.41 -3.90
N HIS A 69 7.66 -19.40 -3.07
CA HIS A 69 6.68 -18.61 -2.32
C HIS A 69 6.79 -17.10 -2.61
N GLY A 70 7.58 -16.72 -3.62
CA GLY A 70 7.80 -15.32 -3.98
C GLY A 70 6.58 -14.64 -4.61
N LEU A 71 5.64 -15.43 -5.14
CA LEU A 71 4.45 -14.87 -5.78
C LEU A 71 3.47 -14.30 -4.72
N PRO A 72 2.95 -13.07 -4.91
CA PRO A 72 2.02 -12.43 -3.98
C PRO A 72 0.77 -13.25 -3.65
N GLU A 73 0.23 -13.99 -4.62
CA GLU A 73 -0.95 -14.86 -4.43
C GLU A 73 -0.73 -15.94 -3.36
N ILE A 74 0.49 -16.45 -3.26
CA ILE A 74 0.81 -17.59 -2.38
C ILE A 74 0.87 -17.14 -0.92
N HIS A 75 1.49 -15.98 -0.66
CA HIS A 75 1.68 -15.44 0.68
C HIS A 75 0.62 -14.40 1.09
N GLY A 76 -0.46 -14.24 0.30
CA GLY A 76 -1.64 -13.45 0.68
C GLY A 76 -1.60 -11.97 0.31
N CYS A 77 -0.59 -11.51 -0.44
CA CYS A 77 -0.53 -10.14 -0.95
C CYS A 77 -1.22 -9.96 -2.31
N GLY A 78 -1.85 -10.99 -2.87
CA GLY A 78 -2.51 -10.96 -4.18
C GLY A 78 -3.59 -9.89 -4.32
N ASP A 79 -4.42 -9.71 -3.29
CA ASP A 79 -5.48 -8.69 -3.34
C ASP A 79 -4.95 -7.26 -3.42
N ALA A 80 -3.81 -6.97 -2.78
CA ALA A 80 -3.19 -5.65 -2.89
C ALA A 80 -2.58 -5.43 -4.27
N VAL A 81 -1.97 -6.47 -4.86
CA VAL A 81 -1.46 -6.42 -6.24
C VAL A 81 -2.60 -6.16 -7.20
N ARG A 82 -3.69 -6.93 -7.07
CA ARG A 82 -4.88 -6.77 -7.91
C ARG A 82 -5.48 -5.38 -7.81
N LYS A 83 -5.52 -4.80 -6.61
CA LYS A 83 -5.99 -3.42 -6.39
C LYS A 83 -5.05 -2.40 -7.04
N ASP A 84 -3.74 -2.53 -6.84
CA ASP A 84 -2.75 -1.59 -7.42
C ASP A 84 -2.75 -1.65 -8.94
N GLU A 85 -2.71 -2.85 -9.52
CA GLU A 85 -2.78 -3.03 -10.98
C GLU A 85 -4.11 -2.54 -11.55
N LYS A 86 -5.24 -2.80 -10.87
CA LYS A 86 -6.54 -2.24 -11.28
C LYS A 86 -6.53 -0.71 -11.26
N GLN A 87 -5.96 -0.08 -10.23
CA GLN A 87 -5.85 1.37 -10.15
C GLN A 87 -4.98 1.93 -11.28
N ARG A 88 -3.82 1.32 -11.55
CA ARG A 88 -2.93 1.71 -12.65
C ARG A 88 -3.58 1.55 -14.02
N TYR A 89 -4.38 0.51 -14.20
CA TYR A 89 -5.10 0.26 -15.44
C TYR A 89 -6.26 1.25 -15.65
N LEU A 90 -7.08 1.51 -14.61
CA LEU A 90 -8.20 2.46 -14.69
C LEU A 90 -7.72 3.92 -14.80
N HIS A 91 -6.63 4.24 -14.13
CA HIS A 91 -6.04 5.58 -14.09
C HIS A 91 -4.61 5.49 -14.59
N PRO A 92 -4.40 5.36 -15.91
CA PRO A 92 -3.06 5.45 -16.47
C PRO A 92 -2.52 6.83 -16.09
N ASN A 93 -1.44 6.85 -15.32
CA ASN A 93 -0.71 8.06 -14.98
C ASN A 93 -0.03 8.60 -16.24
N THR A 94 -0.82 9.13 -17.17
CA THR A 94 -0.32 10.03 -18.19
C THR A 94 0.21 11.23 -17.43
N LYS A 95 1.54 11.37 -17.38
CA LYS A 95 2.16 12.57 -16.81
C LYS A 95 1.74 13.73 -17.72
N LEU A 96 0.66 14.41 -17.35
CA LEU A 96 0.28 15.66 -17.97
C LEU A 96 1.43 16.62 -17.76
N THR A 97 1.76 17.40 -18.79
CA THR A 97 2.73 18.49 -18.65
C THR A 97 2.23 19.45 -17.56
N GLU A 98 3.16 20.12 -16.87
CA GLU A 98 2.85 21.06 -15.78
C GLU A 98 1.77 22.09 -16.20
N GLU A 99 1.87 22.56 -17.45
CA GLU A 99 0.92 23.47 -18.09
C GLU A 99 -0.49 22.89 -18.23
N LYS A 100 -0.61 21.61 -18.63
CA LYS A 100 -1.91 20.94 -18.76
C LYS A 100 -2.52 20.69 -17.38
N HIS A 101 -1.70 20.47 -16.37
CA HIS A 101 -2.14 20.30 -14.99
C HIS A 101 -2.72 21.60 -14.42
N SER A 102 -2.04 22.74 -14.60
CA SER A 102 -2.51 24.05 -14.13
C SER A 102 -3.80 24.50 -14.84
N GLN A 103 -3.92 24.25 -16.14
CA GLN A 103 -5.15 24.52 -16.91
C GLN A 103 -6.32 23.67 -16.41
N ALA A 104 -6.10 22.37 -16.16
CA ALA A 104 -7.13 21.49 -15.62
C ALA A 104 -7.58 21.94 -14.21
N GLN A 105 -6.64 22.34 -13.35
CA GLN A 105 -6.92 22.85 -12.01
C GLN A 105 -7.75 24.14 -12.05
N THR A 106 -7.42 25.06 -12.97
CA THR A 106 -8.18 26.31 -13.16
C THR A 106 -9.61 26.02 -13.62
N LYS A 107 -9.79 25.13 -14.60
CA LYS A 107 -11.11 24.70 -15.08
C LYS A 107 -11.94 24.05 -13.97
N LEU A 108 -11.31 23.21 -13.14
CA LEU A 108 -11.97 22.59 -12.00
C LEU A 108 -12.46 23.63 -11.00
N ASN A 109 -11.61 24.59 -10.63
CA ASN A 109 -11.96 25.67 -9.70
C ASN A 109 -13.12 26.54 -10.22
N MET A 110 -13.14 26.83 -11.52
CA MET A 110 -14.26 27.57 -12.14
C MET A 110 -15.56 26.78 -12.06
N LYS A 111 -15.53 25.47 -12.36
CA LYS A 111 -16.72 24.61 -12.26
C LYS A 111 -17.23 24.47 -10.83
N LEU A 112 -16.32 24.38 -9.85
CA LEU A 112 -16.68 24.33 -8.43
C LEU A 112 -17.36 25.64 -8.00
N LYS A 113 -16.84 26.81 -8.41
CA LYS A 113 -17.47 28.10 -8.13
C LYS A 113 -18.87 28.21 -8.76
N GLN A 114 -19.02 27.77 -10.01
CA GLN A 114 -20.32 27.75 -10.68
C GLN A 114 -21.32 26.86 -9.93
N MET A 115 -20.95 25.62 -9.58
CA MET A 115 -21.81 24.73 -8.81
C MET A 115 -22.17 25.30 -7.42
N GLN A 116 -21.25 26.02 -6.78
CA GLN A 116 -21.53 26.72 -5.53
C GLN A 116 -22.56 27.85 -5.72
N GLN A 117 -22.46 28.62 -6.79
CA GLN A 117 -23.43 29.68 -7.12
C GLN A 117 -24.82 29.12 -7.43
N GLU A 118 -24.90 28.02 -8.20
CA GLU A 118 -26.15 27.31 -8.51
C GLU A 118 -26.83 26.72 -7.25
N ARG A 119 -26.04 26.26 -6.28
CA ARG A 119 -26.59 25.83 -4.97
C ARG A 119 -27.17 27.01 -4.18
N LYS A 120 -26.48 28.15 -4.17
CA LYS A 120 -26.94 29.36 -3.46
C LYS A 120 -28.21 29.97 -4.08
N SER A 121 -28.33 29.99 -5.40
CA SER A 121 -29.50 30.56 -6.09
C SER A 121 -30.79 29.76 -5.86
N LYS A 122 -30.68 28.43 -5.72
CA LYS A 122 -31.84 27.57 -5.40
C LYS A 122 -32.33 27.69 -3.95
N GLN A 123 -31.44 28.04 -3.01
CA GLN A 123 -31.80 28.20 -1.60
C GLN A 123 -32.61 29.48 -1.32
N GLY A 124 -32.58 30.46 -2.22
CA GLY A 124 -33.34 31.71 -2.09
C GLY A 124 -34.78 31.66 -2.61
N PHE A 125 -35.18 30.65 -3.39
CA PHE A 125 -36.48 30.63 -4.06
C PHE A 125 -37.60 29.94 -3.25
N THR A 126 -37.28 29.16 -2.22
CA THR A 126 -38.29 28.42 -1.43
C THR A 126 -38.88 29.19 -0.25
N ASN A 127 -38.49 30.46 -0.02
CA ASN A 127 -38.90 31.21 1.19
C ASN A 127 -39.83 32.41 0.92
N LYS A 128 -40.54 32.46 -0.24
CA LYS A 128 -41.36 33.62 -0.65
C LYS A 128 -42.80 33.29 -1.11
N LYS A 129 -43.38 32.16 -0.67
CA LYS A 129 -44.82 31.88 -0.82
C LYS A 129 -45.42 31.58 0.54
N GLY A 130 -45.87 32.62 1.24
CA GLY A 130 -46.54 32.49 2.53
C GLY A 130 -46.74 33.82 3.25
N LYS A 131 -47.46 34.77 2.63
CA LYS A 131 -48.27 35.81 3.32
C LYS A 131 -49.06 36.60 2.28
N GLN A 132 -50.29 36.16 2.03
CA GLN A 132 -51.43 37.03 1.77
C GLN A 132 -52.47 36.68 2.83
#